data_AF-W2T195-F1
#
_entry.id   AF-W2T195-F1
#
_cell.length_a   1.000
_cell.length_b   1.000
_cell.length_c   1.000
_cell.angle_alpha   90.00
_cell.angle_beta   90.00
_cell.angle_gamma   90.00
#
_symmetry.space_group_name_H-M   'P 1'
#
loop_
_entity.id
_entity.type
_entity.pdbx_description
1 polymer ?
#
loop_
_entity_poly.entity_id
_entity_poly.type
_entity_poly.pdbx_seq_one_letter_code
_entity_poly.pdbx_strand_id
1 'polypeptide(L)'
;MYAENSAVHEAMREMMQTVDRRISSLFRNVGKYHMTLRSYLVDLKRKCSDRVARILFGQLLEGCVFLYDNIVAQRDMKSDNILLEFDDPEEVPHLVISDFGCALATGSWLVKYVDDTIDLGGNRRTRAPEIVVAEPSTDWYA
;
A
#
# COMPACT_ATOMS: atom_id res chain seq x y z
N MET A 1 -21.30 -4.51 3.72
CA MET A 1 -20.40 -5.55 3.18
C MET A 1 -20.24 -5.54 1.65
N TYR A 2 -21.29 -5.57 0.81
CA TYR A 2 -21.11 -5.47 -0.66
C TYR A 2 -20.91 -4.03 -1.20
N ALA A 3 -21.44 -3.01 -0.51
CA ALA A 3 -21.36 -1.62 -0.96
C ALA A 3 -19.98 -0.95 -0.71
N GLU A 4 -19.31 -1.30 0.40
CA GLU A 4 -17.96 -0.79 0.73
C GLU A 4 -16.91 -1.26 -0.28
N ASN A 5 -17.02 -2.51 -0.75
CA ASN A 5 -16.13 -3.05 -1.77
C ASN A 5 -16.30 -2.35 -3.13
N SER A 6 -17.51 -1.85 -3.44
CA SER A 6 -17.76 -1.12 -4.70
C SER A 6 -17.11 0.26 -4.68
N ALA A 7 -17.17 0.98 -3.55
CA ALA A 7 -16.55 2.29 -3.42
C ALA A 7 -15.02 2.20 -3.41
N VAL A 8 -14.45 1.18 -2.75
CA VAL A 8 -13.01 0.88 -2.82
C VAL A 8 -12.62 0.51 -4.26
N HIS A 9 -13.39 -0.32 -4.95
CA HIS A 9 -13.11 -0.65 -6.35
C HIS A 9 -13.22 0.56 -7.28
N GLU A 10 -14.22 1.42 -7.11
CA GLU A 10 -14.39 2.64 -7.90
C GLU A 10 -13.27 3.64 -7.61
N ALA A 11 -12.94 3.87 -6.33
CA ALA A 11 -11.83 4.71 -5.92
C ALA A 11 -10.50 4.16 -6.41
N MET A 12 -10.26 2.85 -6.33
CA MET A 12 -9.07 2.20 -6.88
C MET A 12 -9.04 2.27 -8.42
N ARG A 13 -10.20 2.25 -9.09
CA ARG A 13 -10.32 2.37 -10.54
C ARG A 13 -10.07 3.80 -11.02
N GLU A 14 -10.60 4.80 -10.31
CA GLU A 14 -10.30 6.22 -10.52
C GLU A 14 -8.84 6.54 -10.16
N MET A 15 -8.31 5.94 -9.09
CA MET A 15 -6.90 5.98 -8.71
C MET A 15 -6.01 5.40 -9.83
N MET A 16 -6.37 4.25 -10.41
CA MET A 16 -5.68 3.67 -11.57
C MET A 16 -5.79 4.52 -12.84
N GLN A 17 -6.85 5.33 -12.98
CA GLN A 17 -7.04 6.22 -14.13
C GLN A 17 -6.33 7.58 -13.96
N THR A 18 -6.21 8.09 -12.73
CA THR A 18 -5.65 9.41 -12.42
C THR A 18 -4.13 9.39 -12.23
N VAL A 19 -3.55 8.24 -11.89
CA VAL A 19 -2.09 8.07 -11.67
C VAL A 19 -1.25 8.08 -12.96
N ASP A 20 -1.86 8.39 -14.11
CA ASP A 20 -1.16 8.54 -15.38
C ASP A 20 -0.55 7.22 -15.89
N ARG A 21 -0.32 7.16 -17.20
CA ARG A 21 -0.05 6.00 -18.07
C ARG A 21 1.21 5.19 -17.75
N ARG A 22 1.81 5.35 -16.57
CA ARG A 22 3.02 4.63 -16.13
C ARG A 22 2.71 3.38 -15.31
N ILE A 23 1.59 3.33 -14.58
CA ILE A 23 1.21 2.16 -13.75
C ILE A 23 0.37 1.12 -14.52
N SER A 24 -0.14 1.46 -15.71
CA SER A 24 -1.01 0.55 -16.49
C SER A 24 -0.35 -0.75 -16.98
N SER A 25 0.93 -0.98 -16.65
CA SER A 25 1.64 -2.21 -17.00
C SER A 25 1.22 -3.44 -16.18
N LEU A 26 0.43 -3.28 -15.11
CA LEU A 26 0.05 -4.38 -14.21
C LEU A 26 -0.70 -5.56 -14.87
N PHE A 27 -1.18 -5.43 -16.12
CA PHE A 27 -1.87 -6.51 -16.83
C PHE A 27 -1.24 -6.99 -18.14
N ARG A 28 -0.07 -6.48 -18.54
CA ARG A 28 0.60 -6.99 -19.75
C ARG A 28 2.06 -6.53 -19.80
N ASN A 29 3.01 -7.45 -19.59
CA ASN A 29 4.18 -7.64 -20.48
C ASN A 29 5.11 -8.76 -19.99
N VAL A 30 5.38 -9.69 -20.89
CA VAL A 30 6.43 -10.71 -20.78
C VAL A 30 7.77 -9.99 -20.93
N GLY A 31 8.61 -9.99 -19.89
CA GLY A 31 9.95 -9.37 -19.93
C GLY A 31 10.34 -8.55 -18.69
N LYS A 32 9.40 -8.28 -17.78
CA LYS A 32 9.67 -7.53 -16.55
C LYS A 32 9.97 -8.44 -15.39
N TYR A 33 11.05 -8.18 -14.66
CA TYR A 33 11.27 -8.85 -13.39
C TYR A 33 10.30 -8.26 -12.37
N HIS A 34 9.47 -9.13 -11.80
CA HIS A 34 8.58 -8.79 -10.70
C HIS A 34 9.01 -9.59 -9.47
N MET A 35 9.30 -8.88 -8.39
CA MET A 35 9.51 -9.51 -7.09
C MET A 35 9.04 -8.61 -5.97
N THR A 36 8.86 -9.20 -4.79
CA THR A 36 8.58 -8.41 -3.59
C THR A 36 9.85 -7.68 -3.14
N LEU A 37 9.69 -6.56 -2.46
CA LEU A 37 10.79 -5.88 -1.79
C LEU A 37 11.49 -6.82 -0.80
N ARG A 38 10.74 -7.73 -0.14
CA ARG A 38 11.34 -8.78 0.71
C ARG A 38 12.33 -9.63 -0.08
N SER A 39 11.90 -10.22 -1.20
CA SER A 39 12.75 -11.05 -2.05
C SER A 39 13.96 -10.28 -2.55
N TYR A 40 13.77 -9.04 -3.00
CA TYR A 40 14.87 -8.19 -3.44
C TYR A 40 15.91 -7.95 -2.34
N LEU A 41 15.48 -7.67 -1.11
CA LEU A 41 16.39 -7.43 0.02
C LEU A 41 17.08 -8.70 0.52
N VAL A 42 16.49 -9.88 0.32
CA VAL A 42 17.08 -11.17 0.71
C VAL A 42 18.01 -11.71 -0.38
N ASP A 43 17.50 -11.81 -1.61
CA ASP A 43 18.15 -12.49 -2.73
C ASP A 43 19.15 -11.57 -3.45
N LEU A 44 18.87 -10.26 -3.46
CA LEU A 44 19.67 -9.25 -4.17
C LEU A 44 20.28 -8.21 -3.23
N LYS A 45 20.47 -8.56 -1.94
CA LYS A 45 21.03 -7.67 -0.91
C LYS A 45 22.28 -6.92 -1.36
N ARG A 46 23.17 -7.58 -2.11
CA ARG A 46 24.42 -6.99 -2.64
C ARG A 46 24.19 -5.91 -3.70
N LYS A 47 23.04 -5.93 -4.39
CA LYS A 47 22.65 -4.93 -5.39
C LYS A 47 21.92 -3.73 -4.78
N CYS A 48 21.37 -3.88 -3.58
CA CYS A 48 20.74 -2.79 -2.83
C CYS A 48 21.81 -1.87 -2.22
N SER A 49 22.44 -1.05 -3.06
CA SER A 49 23.34 0.01 -2.60
C SER A 49 22.58 1.08 -1.81
N ASP A 50 23.29 1.86 -0.99
CA ASP A 50 22.69 2.98 -0.24
C ASP A 50 21.96 3.98 -1.15
N ARG A 51 22.42 4.14 -2.40
CA ARG A 51 21.77 4.97 -3.41
C ARG A 51 20.43 4.38 -3.82
N VAL A 52 20.39 3.08 -4.13
CA VAL A 52 19.16 2.36 -4.50
C VAL A 52 18.16 2.40 -3.33
N ALA A 53 18.62 2.14 -2.11
CA ALA A 53 17.79 2.18 -0.91
C ALA A 53 17.13 3.55 -0.70
N ARG A 54 17.88 4.65 -0.89
CA ARG A 54 17.34 6.01 -0.80
C ARG A 54 16.29 6.30 -1.88
N ILE A 55 16.52 5.83 -3.10
CA ILE A 55 15.55 6.01 -4.20
C ILE A 55 14.27 5.23 -3.91
N LEU A 56 14.38 3.96 -3.51
CA LEU A 56 13.22 3.13 -3.15
C LEU A 56 12.45 3.71 -1.97
N PHE A 57 13.15 4.25 -0.96
CA PHE A 57 12.49 4.95 0.14
C PHE A 57 11.75 6.21 -0.32
N GLY A 58 12.34 6.98 -1.24
CA GLY A 58 11.68 8.14 -1.84
C GLY A 58 10.40 7.77 -2.60
N GLN A 59 10.46 6.71 -3.42
CA GLN A 59 9.29 6.22 -4.16
C GLN A 59 8.19 5.71 -3.21
N LEU A 60 8.56 5.05 -2.10
CA LEU A 60 7.60 4.63 -1.07
C LEU A 60 6.91 5.85 -0.42
N LEU A 61 7.66 6.90 -0.09
CA LEU A 61 7.10 8.12 0.48
C LEU A 61 6.16 8.83 -0.51
N GLU A 62 6.53 8.90 -1.79
CA GLU A 62 5.67 9.44 -2.85
C GLU A 62 4.36 8.64 -2.96
N GLY A 63 4.44 7.31 -2.92
CA GLY A 63 3.26 6.45 -2.86
C GLY A 63 2.39 6.70 -1.61
N CYS A 64 2.99 6.91 -0.45
CA CYS A 64 2.25 7.25 0.78
C CYS A 64 1.55 8.62 0.68
N VAL A 65 2.22 9.64 0.11
CA VAL A 65 1.61 10.97 -0.13
C VAL A 65 0.44 10.83 -1.09
N PHE A 66 0.62 10.06 -2.16
CA PHE A 66 -0.46 9.80 -3.11
C PHE A 66 -1.68 9.11 -2.45
N LEU A 67 -1.46 8.10 -1.62
CA LEU A 67 -2.54 7.46 -0.85
C LEU A 67 -3.18 8.43 0.13
N TYR A 68 -2.39 9.31 0.74
CA TYR A 68 -2.89 10.33 1.65
C TYR A 68 -3.82 11.33 0.95
N ASP A 69 -3.40 11.87 -0.19
CA ASP A 69 -4.19 12.84 -0.95
C ASP A 69 -5.53 12.26 -1.45
N ASN A 70 -5.58 10.93 -1.63
CA ASN A 70 -6.79 10.21 -2.05
C ASN A 70 -7.60 9.60 -0.87
N ILE A 71 -7.19 9.86 0.38
CA ILE A 71 -7.86 9.35 1.60
C ILE A 71 -7.99 7.82 1.57
N VAL A 72 -6.89 7.15 1.21
CA VAL A 72 -6.78 5.69 1.18
C VAL A 72 -5.77 5.24 2.23
N ALA A 73 -6.22 4.45 3.21
CA ALA A 73 -5.32 3.75 4.12
C ALA A 73 -5.11 2.31 3.62
N GLN A 74 -3.90 1.92 3.22
CA GLN A 74 -3.64 0.54 2.76
C GLN A 74 -3.69 -0.48 3.93
N ARG A 75 -3.33 -0.06 5.15
CA ARG A 75 -3.42 -0.78 6.44
C ARG A 75 -2.59 -2.07 6.60
N ASP A 76 -1.97 -2.63 5.57
CA ASP A 76 -1.09 -3.81 5.63
C ASP A 76 0.27 -3.56 4.95
N MET A 77 0.93 -2.45 5.31
CA MET A 77 2.20 -2.03 4.73
C MET A 77 3.34 -2.91 5.26
N LYS A 78 3.85 -3.79 4.38
CA LYS A 78 4.97 -4.70 4.66
C LYS A 78 5.73 -5.00 3.38
N SER A 79 7.00 -5.40 3.50
CA SER A 79 7.88 -5.67 2.35
C SER A 79 7.37 -6.74 1.38
N ASP A 80 6.44 -7.60 1.83
CA ASP A 80 5.77 -8.61 0.99
C ASP A 80 4.71 -8.00 0.07
N ASN A 81 4.09 -6.89 0.50
CA ASN A 81 3.04 -6.16 -0.24
C ASN A 81 3.62 -4.97 -1.01
N ILE A 82 4.95 -4.85 -1.05
CA ILE A 82 5.64 -3.89 -1.91
C ILE A 82 6.27 -4.67 -3.04
N LEU A 83 5.90 -4.35 -4.28
CA LEU A 83 6.43 -4.96 -5.49
C LEU A 83 7.50 -4.06 -6.10
N LEU A 84 8.46 -4.68 -6.75
CA LEU A 84 9.49 -4.03 -7.54
C LEU A 84 9.38 -4.49 -8.99
N GLU A 85 9.48 -3.52 -9.90
CA GLU A 85 9.41 -3.70 -11.34
C GLU A 85 10.66 -3.09 -11.99
N PHE A 86 11.33 -3.86 -12.84
CA PHE A 86 12.50 -3.42 -13.59
C PHE A 86 12.70 -4.29 -14.82
N ASP A 87 13.28 -3.68 -15.86
CA ASP A 87 13.58 -4.37 -17.11
C ASP A 87 14.98 -5.01 -17.05
N ASP A 88 15.94 -4.37 -16.37
CA ASP A 88 17.31 -4.89 -16.16
C ASP A 88 17.66 -5.01 -14.65
N PRO A 89 18.21 -6.15 -14.17
CA PRO A 89 18.66 -6.32 -12.78
C PRO A 89 19.74 -5.36 -12.27
N GLU A 90 20.38 -4.58 -13.13
CA GLU A 90 21.35 -3.54 -12.78
C GLU A 90 20.71 -2.14 -12.66
N GLU A 91 19.46 -1.97 -13.08
CA GLU A 91 18.72 -0.71 -12.95
C GLU A 91 18.15 -0.53 -11.54
N VAL A 92 17.81 0.72 -11.22
CA VAL A 92 17.08 1.04 -9.99
C VAL A 92 15.61 0.64 -10.20
N PRO A 93 15.05 -0.27 -9.40
CA PRO A 93 13.69 -0.73 -9.64
C PRO A 93 12.65 0.34 -9.33
N HIS A 94 11.50 0.21 -9.98
CA HIS A 94 10.28 0.94 -9.69
C HIS A 94 9.48 0.23 -8.61
N LEU A 95 9.16 0.95 -7.54
CA LEU A 95 8.41 0.48 -6.40
C LEU A 95 6.92 0.69 -6.62
N VAL A 96 6.14 -0.34 -6.33
CA VAL A 96 4.69 -0.33 -6.41
C VAL A 96 4.13 -0.81 -5.07
N ILE A 97 3.27 0.00 -4.45
CA ILE A 97 2.45 -0.42 -3.31
C ILE A 97 1.34 -1.33 -3.84
N SER A 98 1.20 -2.51 -3.27
CA SER A 98 0.27 -3.53 -3.74
C SER A 98 -0.57 -4.10 -2.59
N ASP A 99 -1.46 -5.03 -2.95
CA ASP A 99 -2.37 -5.73 -2.04
C ASP A 99 -3.21 -4.79 -1.17
N PHE A 100 -4.30 -4.29 -1.75
CA PHE A 100 -5.27 -3.43 -1.08
C PHE A 100 -6.43 -4.24 -0.45
N GLY A 101 -6.27 -5.56 -0.25
CA GLY A 101 -7.31 -6.40 0.33
C GLY A 101 -7.71 -5.99 1.76
N CYS A 102 -6.81 -5.31 2.47
CA CYS A 102 -7.08 -4.71 3.78
C CYS A 102 -7.25 -3.18 3.73
N ALA A 103 -7.32 -2.55 2.55
CA ALA A 103 -7.36 -1.11 2.46
C ALA A 103 -8.72 -0.53 2.92
N LEU A 104 -8.69 0.74 3.32
CA LEU A 104 -9.84 1.54 3.69
C LEU A 104 -9.87 2.80 2.83
N ALA A 105 -10.99 3.04 2.15
CA ALA A 105 -11.22 4.22 1.33
C ALA A 105 -12.65 4.74 1.57
N THR A 106 -12.93 5.19 2.78
CA THR A 106 -14.25 5.70 3.20
C THR A 106 -14.45 7.19 2.90
N GLY A 107 -13.42 7.85 2.33
CA GLY A 107 -13.41 9.30 2.15
C GLY A 107 -13.13 10.09 3.44
N SER A 108 -12.79 9.40 4.53
CA SER A 108 -12.36 10.00 5.80
C SER A 108 -11.27 9.15 6.44
N TRP A 109 -10.33 9.79 7.14
CA TRP A 109 -9.34 9.10 7.99
C TRP A 109 -9.93 8.54 9.28
N LEU A 110 -11.14 8.97 9.64
CA LEU A 110 -11.82 8.55 10.86
C LEU A 110 -12.71 7.34 10.61
N VAL A 111 -12.47 6.28 11.37
CA VAL A 111 -13.31 5.08 11.41
C VAL A 111 -14.09 5.06 12.71
N LYS A 112 -15.40 4.80 12.62
CA LYS A 112 -16.23 4.57 13.81
C LYS A 112 -15.94 3.19 14.35
N TYR A 113 -15.27 3.12 15.49
CA TYR A 113 -14.95 1.88 16.17
C TYR A 113 -15.94 1.63 17.32
N VAL A 114 -17.11 1.10 16.97
CA VAL A 114 -18.23 0.90 17.91
C VAL A 114 -18.10 -0.39 18.73
N ASP A 115 -17.48 -1.41 18.15
CA ASP A 115 -17.21 -2.72 18.77
C ASP A 115 -16.07 -3.44 18.02
N ASP A 116 -15.61 -4.56 18.58
CA ASP A 116 -14.52 -5.39 18.04
C ASP A 116 -14.86 -6.13 16.73
N THR A 117 -16.09 -6.00 16.21
CA THR A 117 -16.46 -6.58 14.91
C THR A 117 -15.97 -5.73 13.74
N ILE A 118 -15.58 -4.47 14.00
CA ILE A 118 -15.00 -3.58 13.00
C ILE A 118 -13.62 -4.07 12.60
N ASP A 119 -13.42 -4.30 11.31
CA ASP A 119 -12.10 -4.61 10.77
C ASP A 119 -11.20 -3.36 10.82
N LEU A 120 -10.29 -3.32 11.79
CA LEU A 120 -9.25 -2.30 11.91
C LEU A 120 -8.09 -2.50 10.93
N GLY A 121 -8.13 -3.56 10.13
CA GLY A 121 -7.20 -3.85 9.03
C GLY A 121 -5.86 -4.43 9.47
N GLY A 122 -5.20 -5.05 8.49
CA GLY A 122 -3.77 -5.34 8.50
C GLY A 122 -3.26 -6.35 9.52
N ASN A 123 -1.97 -6.65 9.38
CA ASN A 123 -1.23 -7.45 10.36
C ASN A 123 -1.06 -6.70 11.69
N ARG A 124 -1.55 -7.28 12.80
CA ARG A 124 -1.42 -6.73 14.17
C ARG A 124 0.02 -6.34 14.54
N ARG A 125 1.04 -7.00 13.96
CA ARG A 125 2.47 -6.71 14.25
C ARG A 125 2.99 -5.42 13.62
N THR A 126 2.39 -4.97 12.52
CA THR A 126 2.80 -3.76 11.78
C THR A 126 1.77 -2.65 11.86
N ARG A 127 0.69 -2.88 12.60
CA ARG A 127 -0.35 -1.90 12.85
C ARG A 127 0.21 -0.75 13.68
N ALA A 128 -0.19 0.47 13.32
CA ALA A 128 0.21 1.67 14.02
C ALA A 128 -0.28 1.64 15.49
N PRO A 129 0.52 2.16 16.45
CA PRO A 129 0.25 2.02 17.88
C PRO A 129 -1.13 2.58 18.27
N GLU A 130 -1.53 3.70 17.69
CA GLU A 130 -2.83 4.36 17.93
C GLU A 130 -4.04 3.48 17.55
N ILE A 131 -3.89 2.56 16.60
CA ILE A 131 -4.96 1.62 16.21
C ILE A 131 -4.90 0.34 17.07
N VAL A 132 -3.71 -0.04 17.57
CA VAL A 132 -3.56 -1.21 18.46
C VAL A 132 -4.14 -0.95 19.84
N VAL A 133 -3.98 0.27 20.34
CA VAL A 133 -4.44 0.67 21.69
C VAL A 133 -5.84 1.27 21.69
N ALA A 134 -6.47 1.41 20.53
CA ALA A 134 -7.85 1.87 20.44
C ALA A 134 -8.78 0.89 21.16
N GLU A 135 -9.74 1.43 21.90
CA GLU A 135 -10.82 0.67 22.54
C GLU A 135 -12.15 1.06 21.88
N PRO A 136 -13.08 0.11 21.70
CA PRO A 136 -14.36 0.40 21.09
C PRO A 136 -15.16 1.36 21.99
N SER A 137 -15.77 2.36 21.36
CA SER A 137 -16.60 3.36 22.06
C SER A 137 -17.85 3.67 21.24
N THR A 138 -18.99 3.77 21.93
CA THR A 138 -20.23 4.28 21.35
C THR A 138 -20.26 5.81 21.30
N ASP A 139 -19.34 6.48 21.99
CA ASP A 139 -19.28 7.93 22.08
C ASP A 139 -18.34 8.51 21.01
N TRP A 140 -18.91 9.39 20.20
CA TRP A 140 -18.25 10.01 19.04
C TRP A 140 -17.30 11.17 19.40
N TYR A 141 -17.24 11.56 20.68
CA TYR A 141 -16.50 12.71 21.20
C TYR A 141 -15.20 12.37 21.95
N ALA A 142 -14.86 11.09 22.07
CA ALA A 142 -13.66 10.66 22.80
C ALA A 142 -12.38 10.85 21.97
#